data_AF-A0A6M1U9Q5-F1
#
_entry.id   AF-A0A6M1U9Q5-F1
#
_cell.length_a   1.000
_cell.length_b   1.000
_cell.length_c   1.000
_cell.angle_alpha   90.00
_cell.angle_beta   90.00
_cell.angle_gamma   90.00
#
_symmetry.space_group_name_H-M   'P 1'
#
loop_
_entity.id
_entity.type
_entity.pdbx_description
1 polymer ?
#
loop_
_entity_poly.entity_id
_entity_poly.type
_entity_poly.pdbx_seq_one_letter_code
_entity_poly.pdbx_strand_id
1 'polypeptide(L)' 'MTYRLTYSFDKEEVISEILTCESESILGAYEHAIQYLEKQYGPAKILTMIGLSILLLDFVGKKMVN' A
#
# COMPACT_ATOMS: atom_id res chain seq x y z
N MET A 1 -7.82 8.33 0.46
CA MET A 1 -8.08 6.90 0.45
C MET A 1 -7.33 6.17 1.56
N THR A 2 -8.00 5.36 2.38
CA THR A 2 -7.37 4.46 3.38
C THR A 2 -7.19 3.07 2.81
N TYR A 3 -6.00 2.50 2.94
CA TYR A 3 -5.69 1.16 2.46
C TYR A 3 -4.73 0.42 3.39
N ARG A 4 -4.80 -0.91 3.36
CA ARG A 4 -3.77 -1.77 3.93
C ARG A 4 -2.76 -2.10 2.85
N LEU A 5 -1.51 -1.74 3.11
CA LEU A 5 -0.35 -2.15 2.33
C LEU A 5 0.18 -3.46 2.90
N THR A 6 0.53 -4.42 2.07
CA THR A 6 1.22 -5.64 2.50
C THR A 6 2.31 -5.99 1.52
N TYR A 7 3.53 -6.17 2.00
CA TYR A 7 4.73 -6.32 1.18
C TYR A 7 5.76 -7.24 1.84
N SER A 8 6.73 -7.69 1.04
CA SER A 8 7.84 -8.52 1.47
C SER A 8 9.06 -8.25 0.61
N PHE A 9 10.24 -8.22 1.22
CA PHE A 9 11.53 -8.24 0.54
C PHE A 9 12.13 -9.64 0.55
N ASP A 10 13.13 -9.90 -0.31
CA ASP A 10 13.83 -11.20 -0.35
C ASP A 10 14.31 -11.62 1.05
N LYS A 11 13.92 -12.83 1.46
CA LYS A 11 14.25 -13.46 2.75
C LYS A 11 13.78 -12.71 4.00
N GLU A 12 12.84 -11.78 3.87
CA GLU A 12 12.24 -11.05 5.01
C GLU A 12 10.81 -11.52 5.31
N GLU A 13 10.31 -11.13 6.49
CA GLU A 13 8.93 -11.36 6.91
C GLU A 13 7.95 -10.50 6.09
N VAL A 14 6.71 -10.97 6.00
CA VAL A 14 5.63 -10.20 5.38
C VAL A 14 5.20 -9.09 6.33
N ILE A 15 5.27 -7.84 5.86
CA ILE A 15 4.88 -6.65 6.61
C ILE A 15 3.52 -6.19 6.13
N SER A 16 2.63 -5.83 7.07
CA SER A 16 1.32 -5.25 6.80
C SER A 16 1.12 -3.98 7.62
N GLU A 17 0.69 -2.90 6.96
CA GLU A 17 0.46 -1.61 7.61
C GLU A 17 -0.67 -0.83 6.96
N ILE A 18 -1.23 0.13 7.69
CA ILE A 18 -2.33 0.98 7.23
C ILE A 18 -1.77 2.33 6.78
N LEU A 19 -2.11 2.72 5.56
CA LEU A 19 -1.73 4.00 4.98
C LEU A 19 -2.95 4.77 4.50
N THR A 20 -2.81 6.07 4.48
CA THR A 20 -3.75 7.01 3.87
C THR A 20 -3.04 7.75 2.74
N CYS A 21 -3.62 7.78 1.54
CA CYS A 21 -3.16 8.67 0.46
C CYS A 21 -4.26 9.67 0.10
N GLU A 22 -3.91 10.78 -0.52
CA GLU A 22 -4.90 11.77 -0.99
C GLU A 22 -5.53 11.39 -2.34
N SER A 23 -4.91 10.48 -3.09
CA SER A 23 -5.45 10.02 -4.37
C SER A 23 -6.75 9.23 -4.16
N GLU A 24 -7.71 9.44 -5.05
CA GLU A 24 -8.96 8.67 -5.11
C GLU A 24 -8.84 7.44 -6.04
N SER A 25 -7.67 7.23 -6.67
CA SER A 25 -7.44 6.13 -7.61
C SER A 25 -6.58 5.02 -7.00
N ILE A 26 -6.83 3.77 -7.40
CA ILE A 26 -5.99 2.63 -6.98
C ILE A 26 -4.54 2.79 -7.47
N LEU A 27 -4.33 3.33 -8.67
CA LEU A 27 -3.00 3.59 -9.21
C LEU A 27 -2.24 4.58 -8.34
N GLY A 28 -2.86 5.70 -7.96
CA GLY A 28 -2.24 6.67 -7.06
C GLY A 28 -1.95 6.10 -5.66
N ALA A 29 -2.70 5.09 -5.21
CA ALA A 29 -2.37 4.34 -4.00
C ALA A 29 -1.10 3.51 -4.14
N TYR A 30 -0.92 2.86 -5.30
CA TYR A 30 0.32 2.13 -5.61
C TYR A 30 1.51 3.08 -5.70
N GLU A 31 1.38 4.21 -6.40
CA GLU A 31 2.44 5.22 -6.49
C GLU A 31 2.83 5.77 -5.11
N HIS A 32 1.84 6.12 -4.30
CA HIS A 32 2.07 6.56 -2.92
C HIS A 32 2.73 5.47 -2.06
N ALA A 33 2.30 4.21 -2.19
CA ALA A 33 2.91 3.09 -1.47
C ALA A 33 4.38 2.87 -1.87
N ILE A 34 4.71 2.93 -3.16
CA ILE A 34 6.10 2.80 -3.61
C ILE A 34 6.96 3.95 -3.07
N GLN A 35 6.49 5.20 -3.18
CA GLN A 35 7.21 6.37 -2.63
C GLN A 35 7.41 6.26 -1.11
N TYR A 36 6.39 5.78 -0.40
CA TYR A 36 6.47 5.53 1.03
C TYR A 36 7.56 4.50 1.37
N LEU A 37 7.55 3.35 0.68
CA LEU A 37 8.54 2.30 0.89
C LEU A 37 9.96 2.75 0.48
N GLU A 38 10.11 3.49 -0.63
CA GLU A 38 11.41 4.06 -1.05
C GLU A 38 11.99 5.00 0.00
N LYS A 39 11.15 5.84 0.62
CA LYS A 39 11.57 6.74 1.70
C LYS A 39 11.99 5.98 2.95
N GLN A 40 11.32 4.87 3.26
CA GLN A 40 11.56 4.09 4.48
C GLN A 40 12.79 3.16 4.36
N TYR A 41 12.96 2.50 3.21
CA TYR A 41 13.94 1.43 3.02
C TYR A 41 15.06 1.78 2.02
N GLY A 42 14.88 2.84 1.25
CA GLY A 42 15.76 3.22 0.16
C GLY A 42 15.45 2.48 -1.16
N PRO A 43 15.73 3.12 -2.32
CA PRO A 43 15.36 2.58 -3.63
C PRO A 43 16.02 1.23 -3.95
N ALA A 44 17.25 1.01 -3.47
CA ALA A 44 17.96 -0.26 -3.67
C ALA A 44 17.23 -1.45 -3.02
N LYS A 45 16.60 -1.25 -1.86
CA LYS A 45 15.85 -2.30 -1.17
C LYS A 45 14.54 -2.62 -1.88
N ILE A 46 13.88 -1.61 -2.48
CA ILE A 46 12.64 -1.78 -3.26
C ILE A 46 12.84 -2.71 -4.45
N LEU A 47 14.01 -2.70 -5.09
CA LEU A 47 14.34 -3.63 -6.18
C LEU A 47 14.38 -5.10 -5.75
N THR A 48 14.46 -5.38 -4.44
CA THR A 48 14.45 -6.73 -3.87
C THR A 48 13.05 -7.17 -3.41
N MET A 49 12.02 -6.35 -3.67
CA MET A 49 10.64 -6.65 -3.28
C MET A 49 10.10 -7.81 -4.10
N ILE A 50 9.58 -8.82 -3.40
CA ILE A 50 9.05 -10.05 -4.02
C ILE A 50 7.53 -10.12 -3.97
N GLY A 51 6.89 -9.25 -3.18
CA GLY A 51 5.44 -9.19 -3.06
C GLY A 51 4.98 -7.81 -2.64
N LEU A 52 3.89 -7.36 -3.25
CA LEU A 52 3.20 -6.12 -2.95
C LEU A 52 1.71 -6.32 -3.18
N SER A 53 0.90 -5.93 -2.21
CA SER A 53 -0.56 -5.90 -2.33
C SER A 53 -1.12 -4.69 -1.61
N ILE A 54 -2.19 -4.14 -2.18
CA ILE A 54 -2.95 -3.04 -1.61
C ILE A 54 -4.39 -3.49 -1.49
N LEU A 55 -4.94 -3.39 -0.28
CA LEU A 55 -6.35 -3.62 0.00
C LEU A 55 -7.01 -2.30 0.40
N LEU A 56 -7.94 -1.83 -0.42
CA LEU A 56 -8.78 -0.68 -0.10
C LEU A 56 -9.62 -0.94 1.15
N LEU A 57 -9.61 0.00 2.11
CA LEU A 57 -10.40 -0.07 3.33
C LEU A 57 -11.57 0.92 3.36
N ASP A 58 -11.61 1.91 2.46
CA ASP A 58 -12.67 2.93 2.38
C ASP A 58 -14.06 2.42 1.94
N PHE A 59 -14.28 1.11 1.92
CA PHE A 59 -15.54 0.50 1.49
C PHE A 59 -16.50 0.13 2.63
N VAL A 60 -16.27 0.60 3.86
CA VAL A 60 -17.20 0.42 4.98
C VAL A 60 -17.89 1.76 5.29
N GLY A 61 -18.76 2.25 4.38
CA GLY A 61 -19.45 3.52 4.68
C GLY A 61 -20.43 4.11 3.67
N LYS A 62 -20.42 3.74 2.37
CA LYS A 62 -21.54 4.09 1.50
C LYS A 62 -22.68 3.12 1.80
N LYS A 63 -23.55 3.52 2.74
CA LYS A 63 -24.90 2.97 2.92
C LYS A 63 -25.47 2.62 1.54
N MET A 64 -25.82 1.35 1.34
CA MET A 64 -26.85 0.99 0.38
C MET A 64 -28.12 1.69 0.87
N VAL A 65 -28.39 2.88 0.33
CA VAL A 65 -29.69 3.53 0.47
C VAL A 65 -30.59 2.78 -0.51
N ASN A 66 -31.47 1.93 0.05
CA ASN A 66 -32.62 1.38 -0.66
C ASN A 66 -33.53 2.51 -1.15
#